data_AF-A0A2N5SYN5-F1
#
_entry.id   AF-A0A2N5SYN5-F1
#
_cell.length_a   1.000
_cell.length_b   1.000
_cell.length_c   1.000
_cell.angle_alpha   90.00
_cell.angle_beta   90.00
_cell.angle_gamma   90.00
#
_symmetry.space_group_name_H-M   'P 1'
#
loop_
_entity.id
_entity.type
_entity.pdbx_description
1 polymer ?
#
loop_
_entity_poly.entity_id
_entity_poly.type
_entity_poly.pdbx_seq_one_letter_code
_entity_poly.pdbx_strand_id
1 'polypeptide(L)'
;ANNPKRESLIKSLQPAAKENKGHVNFVWIDATKFGDYAKSLNLPGTNWPEFVIQDIANEHKYPLDAKKEVNYHNVADFVKLYRAGKVKKSVKSEPIPTQQGDGSYVLVANAFEDVVYGHGNQKDVFVEFYAPWCRHCKNLKPIWDNLARSFSGSHEKVLIAKFDATENDIPSSSNIVVQGYPTLKFKPAGSKEFIDYEDERELDALIAFVEKHSANKVKAVKVDIPEAVEGGDGSDQIVLDSDEAEPEPEDEDKDAEHDEL
;
A
#
# COMPACT_ATOMS: atom_id res chain seq x y z
N ALA A 1 22.76 7.02 -26.61
CA ALA A 1 24.23 7.02 -26.74
C ALA A 1 24.74 5.59 -26.60
N ASN A 2 25.74 5.17 -27.39
CA ASN A 2 26.35 3.84 -27.28
C ASN A 2 27.00 3.69 -25.90
N ASN A 3 26.44 2.79 -25.09
CA ASN A 3 27.02 2.39 -23.81
C ASN A 3 27.70 1.03 -24.04
N PRO A 4 29.04 0.93 -24.02
CA PRO A 4 29.75 -0.33 -24.26
C PRO A 4 29.31 -1.48 -23.34
N LYS A 5 28.88 -1.15 -22.11
CA LYS A 5 28.32 -2.15 -21.17
C LYS A 5 27.00 -2.75 -21.66
N ARG A 6 26.15 -1.94 -22.31
CA ARG A 6 24.90 -2.40 -22.94
C ARG A 6 25.17 -3.37 -24.07
N GLU A 7 26.06 -3.03 -25.00
CA GLU A 7 26.35 -3.89 -26.16
C GLU A 7 26.93 -5.24 -25.74
N SER A 8 27.85 -5.23 -24.77
CA SER A 8 28.42 -6.43 -24.18
C SER A 8 27.34 -7.31 -23.54
N LEU A 9 26.45 -6.72 -22.73
CA LEU A 9 25.35 -7.45 -22.10
C LEU A 9 24.34 -8.00 -23.12
N ILE A 10 23.94 -7.22 -24.12
CA ILE A 10 23.06 -7.70 -25.18
C ILE A 10 23.70 -8.89 -25.89
N LYS A 11 24.99 -8.79 -26.23
CA LYS A 11 25.73 -9.87 -26.90
C LYS A 11 25.82 -11.12 -26.03
N SER A 12 25.98 -10.97 -24.71
CA SER A 12 26.02 -12.12 -23.79
C SER A 12 24.66 -12.81 -23.64
N LEU A 13 23.54 -12.10 -23.82
CA LEU A 13 22.19 -12.66 -23.74
C LEU A 13 21.66 -13.21 -25.08
N GLN A 14 22.31 -12.91 -26.21
CA GLN A 14 21.91 -13.41 -27.54
C GLN A 14 21.75 -14.95 -27.62
N PRO A 15 22.62 -15.79 -27.01
CA PRO A 15 22.43 -17.23 -27.02
C PRO A 15 21.11 -17.66 -26.35
N ALA A 16 20.79 -17.09 -25.18
CA ALA A 16 19.54 -17.38 -24.48
C ALA A 16 18.30 -17.00 -25.32
N ALA A 17 18.38 -15.88 -26.05
CA ALA A 17 17.32 -15.48 -26.98
C ALA A 17 17.17 -16.46 -28.16
N LYS A 18 18.28 -16.95 -28.73
CA LYS A 18 18.25 -17.93 -29.83
C LYS A 18 17.68 -19.27 -29.38
N GLU A 19 18.06 -19.75 -28.20
CA GLU A 19 17.58 -21.01 -27.61
C GLU A 19 16.07 -21.00 -27.32
N ASN A 20 15.50 -19.82 -27.06
CA ASN A 20 14.08 -19.67 -26.72
C ASN A 20 13.25 -19.03 -27.86
N LYS A 21 13.78 -19.02 -29.09
CA LYS A 21 13.08 -18.50 -30.27
C LYS A 21 11.74 -19.22 -30.48
N GLY A 22 10.68 -18.45 -30.71
CA GLY A 22 9.31 -18.97 -30.86
C GLY A 22 8.57 -19.21 -29.54
N HIS A 23 9.23 -19.05 -28.39
CA HIS A 23 8.61 -19.14 -27.08
C HIS A 23 8.66 -17.81 -26.31
N VAL A 24 9.81 -17.14 -26.31
CA VAL A 24 10.01 -15.87 -25.60
C VAL A 24 10.77 -14.91 -26.51
N ASN A 25 10.26 -13.68 -26.65
CA ASN A 25 10.94 -12.61 -27.36
C ASN A 25 11.77 -11.78 -26.37
N PHE A 26 12.98 -11.41 -26.78
CA PHE A 26 13.89 -10.60 -25.97
C PHE A 26 13.96 -9.20 -26.56
N VAL A 27 13.70 -8.20 -25.72
CA VAL A 27 13.79 -6.78 -26.09
C VAL A 27 14.63 -6.04 -25.06
N TRP A 28 15.31 -4.98 -25.51
CA TRP A 28 16.06 -4.09 -24.64
C TRP A 28 15.30 -2.77 -24.49
N ILE A 29 15.09 -2.33 -23.25
CA ILE A 29 14.45 -1.05 -22.93
C ILE A 29 15.45 -0.16 -22.20
N ASP A 30 15.55 1.10 -22.62
CA ASP A 30 16.43 2.08 -22.00
C ASP A 30 15.77 2.67 -20.75
N ALA A 31 16.18 2.20 -19.58
CA ALA A 31 15.67 2.67 -18.29
C ALA A 31 15.87 4.17 -18.05
N THR A 32 16.84 4.82 -18.70
CA THR A 32 17.02 6.29 -18.57
C THR A 32 15.91 7.07 -19.27
N LYS A 33 15.29 6.46 -20.29
CA LYS A 33 14.18 7.06 -21.04
C LYS A 33 12.81 6.54 -20.59
N PHE A 34 12.78 5.32 -20.08
CA PHE A 34 11.55 4.58 -19.76
C PHE A 34 11.56 4.08 -18.31
N GLY A 35 12.14 4.84 -17.38
CA GLY A 35 12.24 4.46 -15.97
C GLY A 35 10.87 4.17 -15.35
N ASP A 36 9.85 4.97 -15.65
CA ASP A 36 8.49 4.73 -15.15
C ASP A 36 7.84 3.48 -15.77
N TYR A 37 8.26 3.08 -16.98
CA TYR A 37 7.79 1.82 -17.56
C TYR A 37 8.28 0.61 -16.77
N ALA A 38 9.44 0.70 -16.12
CA ALA A 38 9.93 -0.36 -15.23
C ALA A 38 8.95 -0.66 -14.09
N LYS A 39 8.38 0.39 -13.48
CA LYS A 39 7.36 0.24 -12.43
C LYS A 39 6.16 -0.54 -12.93
N SER A 40 5.72 -0.30 -14.17
CA SER A 40 4.61 -1.05 -14.79
C SER A 40 4.92 -2.54 -14.99
N LEU A 41 6.20 -2.90 -15.05
CA LEU A 41 6.72 -4.27 -15.15
C LEU A 41 7.03 -4.89 -13.77
N ASN A 42 6.62 -4.25 -12.68
CA ASN A 42 6.91 -4.66 -11.30
C ASN A 42 8.42 -4.78 -11.02
N LEU A 43 9.21 -3.92 -11.67
CA LEU A 43 10.64 -3.79 -11.45
C LEU A 43 10.91 -2.65 -10.44
N PRO A 44 11.77 -2.85 -9.42
CA PRO A 44 12.11 -1.80 -8.45
C PRO A 44 12.75 -0.58 -9.11
N GLY A 45 13.48 -0.77 -10.22
CA GLY A 45 14.11 0.30 -10.97
C GLY A 45 15.25 1.00 -10.24
N THR A 46 15.79 0.39 -9.18
CA THR A 46 16.86 0.94 -8.35
C THR A 46 18.23 0.37 -8.71
N ASN A 47 18.31 -0.87 -9.19
CA ASN A 47 19.56 -1.59 -9.44
C ASN A 47 19.68 -2.07 -10.89
N TRP A 48 19.98 -1.16 -11.81
CA TRP A 48 20.16 -1.49 -13.23
C TRP A 48 21.47 -2.24 -13.52
N PRO A 49 21.49 -3.21 -14.46
CA PRO A 49 20.37 -3.69 -15.28
C PRO A 49 19.46 -4.69 -14.56
N GLU A 50 18.17 -4.70 -14.91
CA GLU A 50 17.16 -5.64 -14.41
C GLU A 50 16.53 -6.43 -15.57
N PHE A 51 15.97 -7.62 -15.29
CA PHE A 51 15.34 -8.49 -16.29
C PHE A 51 13.95 -8.92 -15.83
N VAL A 52 13.00 -8.97 -16.76
CA VAL A 52 11.62 -9.37 -16.50
C VAL A 52 11.04 -10.08 -17.73
N ILE A 53 10.25 -11.12 -17.49
CA ILE A 53 9.39 -11.70 -18.52
C ILE A 53 7.99 -11.13 -18.31
N GLN A 54 7.41 -10.58 -19.38
CA GLN A 54 6.03 -10.12 -19.41
C GLN A 54 5.20 -11.09 -20.26
N ASP A 55 4.25 -11.76 -19.64
CA ASP A 55 3.19 -12.47 -20.35
C ASP A 55 2.09 -11.47 -20.70
N ILE A 56 2.10 -11.02 -21.95
CA ILE A 56 1.17 -10.00 -22.44
C ILE A 56 -0.28 -10.52 -22.46
N ALA A 57 -0.49 -11.83 -22.70
CA ALA A 57 -1.83 -12.38 -22.85
C ALA A 57 -2.58 -12.48 -21.52
N ASN A 58 -1.86 -12.78 -20.44
CA ASN A 58 -2.42 -12.88 -19.08
C ASN A 58 -2.05 -11.68 -18.20
N GLU A 59 -1.40 -10.67 -18.76
CA GLU A 59 -0.90 -9.46 -18.07
C GLU A 59 0.02 -9.74 -16.87
N HIS A 60 0.60 -10.94 -16.80
CA HIS A 60 1.49 -11.35 -15.71
C HIS A 60 2.92 -10.88 -15.94
N LYS A 61 3.60 -10.52 -14.85
CA LYS A 61 5.01 -10.12 -14.85
C LYS A 61 5.82 -11.08 -13.99
N TYR A 62 7.03 -11.37 -14.44
CA TYR A 62 7.95 -12.31 -13.80
C TYR A 62 9.34 -11.65 -13.77
N PRO A 63 9.62 -10.78 -12.80
CA PRO A 63 10.93 -10.17 -12.64
C PRO A 63 11.94 -11.23 -12.18
N LEU A 64 13.15 -11.15 -12.71
CA LEU A 64 14.28 -11.89 -12.15
C LEU A 64 14.54 -11.37 -10.72
N ASP A 65 14.87 -12.27 -9.80
CA ASP A 65 15.23 -11.92 -8.42
C ASP A 65 16.29 -10.81 -8.42
N ALA A 66 16.02 -9.69 -7.74
CA ALA A 66 16.89 -8.52 -7.67
C ALA A 66 18.28 -8.82 -7.07
N LYS A 67 18.44 -9.96 -6.38
CA LYS A 67 19.75 -10.44 -5.87
C LYS A 67 20.57 -11.16 -6.94
N LYS A 68 19.98 -11.52 -8.08
CA LYS A 68 20.66 -12.20 -9.18
C LYS A 68 21.11 -11.18 -10.23
N GLU A 69 22.39 -11.23 -10.58
CA GLU A 69 22.92 -10.45 -11.69
C GLU A 69 22.25 -10.86 -13.02
N VAL A 70 21.95 -9.87 -13.86
CA VAL A 70 21.50 -10.10 -15.24
C VAL A 70 22.69 -10.54 -16.09
N ASN A 71 22.83 -11.85 -16.25
CA ASN A 71 23.83 -12.49 -17.11
C ASN A 71 23.23 -13.72 -17.81
N TYR A 72 23.97 -14.30 -18.75
CA TYR A 72 23.50 -15.44 -19.56
C TYR A 72 22.97 -16.60 -18.72
N HIS A 73 23.73 -17.03 -17.71
CA HIS A 73 23.38 -18.18 -16.87
C HIS A 73 22.05 -17.95 -16.14
N ASN A 74 21.94 -16.83 -15.41
CA ASN A 74 20.76 -16.54 -14.62
C ASN A 74 19.52 -16.32 -15.50
N VAL A 75 19.68 -15.66 -16.65
CA VAL A 75 18.57 -15.42 -17.58
C VAL A 75 18.13 -16.71 -18.27
N ALA A 76 19.05 -17.55 -18.73
CA ALA A 76 18.71 -18.82 -19.37
C ALA A 76 17.97 -19.77 -18.40
N ASP A 77 18.47 -19.89 -17.17
CA ASP A 77 17.82 -20.67 -16.12
C ASP A 77 16.44 -20.12 -15.77
N PHE A 78 16.32 -18.79 -15.66
CA PHE A 78 15.04 -18.15 -15.33
C PHE A 78 14.00 -18.36 -16.43
N VAL A 79 14.38 -18.22 -17.70
CA VAL A 79 13.48 -18.46 -18.84
C VAL A 79 13.09 -19.93 -18.92
N LYS A 80 14.00 -20.85 -18.63
CA LYS A 80 13.71 -22.29 -18.54
C LYS A 80 12.69 -22.59 -17.44
N LEU A 81 12.88 -22.02 -16.24
CA LEU A 81 11.93 -22.17 -15.13
C LEU A 81 10.57 -21.57 -15.45
N TYR A 82 10.54 -20.41 -16.09
CA TYR A 82 9.32 -19.74 -16.52
C TYR A 82 8.53 -20.63 -17.49
N ARG A 83 9.20 -21.15 -18.53
CA ARG A 83 8.59 -22.08 -19.49
C ARG A 83 8.11 -23.38 -18.86
N ALA A 84 8.71 -23.80 -17.76
CA ALA A 84 8.28 -24.96 -16.98
C ALA A 84 7.13 -24.65 -16.00
N GLY A 85 6.60 -23.41 -15.98
CA GLY A 85 5.56 -22.98 -15.04
C GLY A 85 6.01 -22.89 -13.58
N LYS A 86 7.34 -22.80 -13.34
CA LYS A 86 7.94 -22.84 -12.00
C LYS A 86 8.26 -21.46 -11.42
N VAL A 87 8.03 -20.38 -12.18
CA VAL A 87 8.22 -19.01 -11.71
C VAL A 87 6.87 -18.46 -11.26
N LYS A 88 6.83 -17.92 -10.05
CA LYS A 88 5.64 -17.25 -9.53
C LYS A 88 5.49 -15.88 -10.21
N LYS A 89 4.27 -15.50 -10.57
CA LYS A 89 3.95 -14.15 -11.01
C LYS A 89 4.31 -13.16 -9.89
N SER A 90 4.83 -11.98 -10.25
CA SER A 90 4.98 -10.89 -9.30
C SER A 90 3.68 -10.13 -9.12
N VAL A 91 3.63 -9.44 -8.00
CA VAL A 91 2.65 -8.41 -7.68
C VAL A 91 3.32 -7.04 -7.79
N LYS A 92 2.56 -6.00 -8.11
CA LYS A 92 3.04 -4.62 -8.01
C LYS A 92 3.36 -4.35 -6.54
N SER A 93 4.56 -3.84 -6.27
CA SER A 93 5.00 -3.50 -4.93
C SER A 93 6.02 -2.38 -5.03
N GLU A 94 5.93 -1.43 -4.12
CA GLU A 94 7.03 -0.53 -3.84
C GLU A 94 8.21 -1.31 -3.22
N PRO A 95 9.43 -0.75 -3.28
CA PRO A 95 10.58 -1.29 -2.56
C PRO A 95 10.28 -1.38 -1.06
N ILE A 96 10.71 -2.48 -0.43
CA ILE A 96 10.64 -2.61 1.02
C ILE A 96 11.51 -1.50 1.64
N PRO A 97 10.96 -0.62 2.50
CA PRO A 97 11.73 0.44 3.14
C PRO A 97 12.91 -0.12 3.92
N THR A 98 14.09 0.48 3.76
CA THR A 98 15.30 0.08 4.49
C THR A 98 15.24 0.46 5.97
N GLN A 99 14.44 1.47 6.30
CA GLN A 99 14.16 1.92 7.67
C GLN A 99 12.67 2.29 7.77
N GLN A 100 12.07 1.99 8.92
CA GLN A 100 10.73 2.43 9.28
C GLN A 100 10.83 3.73 10.07
N GLY A 101 9.90 4.66 9.87
CA GLY A 101 9.85 5.91 10.64
C GLY A 101 9.20 5.75 12.02
N ASP A 102 9.09 6.86 12.76
CA ASP A 102 8.53 6.89 14.13
C ASP A 102 6.99 6.82 14.21
N GLY A 103 6.32 6.69 13.06
CA GLY A 103 4.85 6.63 12.95
C GLY A 103 4.35 5.22 12.67
N SER A 104 3.24 5.14 11.92
CA SER A 104 2.71 3.88 11.41
C SER A 104 3.70 3.18 10.47
N TYR A 105 3.74 1.85 10.56
CA TYR A 105 4.63 1.01 9.76
C TYR A 105 4.25 1.08 8.28
N VAL A 106 5.23 1.33 7.40
CA VAL A 106 5.04 1.33 5.94
C VAL A 106 5.05 -0.12 5.45
N LEU A 107 3.87 -0.63 5.10
CA LEU A 107 3.67 -1.97 4.58
C LEU A 107 3.55 -1.93 3.05
N VAL A 108 4.31 -2.79 2.37
CA VAL A 108 4.30 -2.95 0.91
C VAL A 108 3.91 -4.38 0.53
N ALA A 109 3.42 -4.60 -0.69
CA ALA A 109 2.87 -5.91 -1.09
C ALA A 109 3.86 -7.06 -0.91
N ASN A 110 5.14 -6.87 -1.25
CA ASN A 110 6.17 -7.89 -1.11
C ASN A 110 6.53 -8.23 0.34
N ALA A 111 6.23 -7.35 1.30
CA ALA A 111 6.47 -7.59 2.73
C ALA A 111 5.21 -8.07 3.48
N PHE A 112 4.04 -8.04 2.83
CA PHE A 112 2.76 -8.24 3.50
C PHE A 112 2.66 -9.61 4.17
N GLU A 113 2.97 -10.70 3.47
CA GLU A 113 2.89 -12.05 4.03
C GLU A 113 3.72 -12.21 5.30
N ASP A 114 4.99 -11.80 5.23
CA ASP A 114 5.94 -11.98 6.33
C ASP A 114 5.58 -11.08 7.52
N VAL A 115 5.11 -9.86 7.27
CA VAL A 115 4.77 -8.90 8.33
C VAL A 115 3.40 -9.19 8.97
N VAL A 116 2.40 -9.54 8.16
CA VAL A 116 1.02 -9.75 8.62
C VAL A 116 0.81 -11.17 9.14
N TYR A 117 1.39 -12.16 8.47
CA TYR A 117 1.17 -13.59 8.77
C TYR A 117 2.42 -14.34 9.25
N GLY A 118 3.59 -13.71 9.23
CA GLY A 118 4.81 -14.31 9.74
C GLY A 118 4.74 -14.63 11.23
N HIS A 119 5.76 -15.35 11.71
CA HIS A 119 5.90 -15.73 13.13
C HIS A 119 4.64 -16.42 13.71
N GLY A 120 3.94 -17.22 12.90
CA GLY A 120 2.76 -17.96 13.34
C GLY A 120 1.51 -17.10 13.57
N ASN A 121 1.38 -15.96 12.89
CA ASN A 121 0.23 -15.03 13.00
C ASN A 121 0.04 -14.44 14.41
N GLN A 122 1.10 -14.35 15.21
CA GLN A 122 1.00 -13.99 16.64
C GLN A 122 0.78 -12.50 16.93
N LYS A 123 0.87 -11.63 15.93
CA LYS A 123 0.59 -10.20 16.09
C LYS A 123 -0.86 -9.87 15.69
N ASP A 124 -1.43 -8.95 16.45
CA ASP A 124 -2.57 -8.15 16.00
C ASP A 124 -2.06 -7.14 14.95
N VAL A 125 -2.79 -6.92 13.86
CA VAL A 125 -2.35 -6.02 12.79
C VAL A 125 -3.51 -5.14 12.35
N PHE A 126 -3.37 -3.82 12.48
CA PHE A 126 -4.31 -2.85 11.95
C PHE A 126 -3.70 -2.15 10.74
N VAL A 127 -4.34 -2.23 9.58
CA VAL A 127 -3.81 -1.66 8.33
C VAL A 127 -4.76 -0.60 7.79
N GLU A 128 -4.22 0.59 7.52
CA GLU A 128 -4.85 1.60 6.68
C GLU A 128 -4.44 1.36 5.22
N PHE A 129 -5.40 1.03 4.36
CA PHE A 129 -5.23 1.06 2.91
C PHE A 129 -5.61 2.44 2.41
N TYR A 130 -4.63 3.17 1.84
CA TYR A 130 -4.80 4.57 1.45
C TYR A 130 -4.39 4.83 -0.01
N ALA A 131 -4.75 6.03 -0.47
CA ALA A 131 -4.24 6.61 -1.72
C ALA A 131 -3.65 8.01 -1.43
N PRO A 132 -2.46 8.36 -1.96
CA PRO A 132 -1.79 9.63 -1.65
C PRO A 132 -2.58 10.89 -2.01
N TRP A 133 -3.48 10.79 -2.97
CA TRP A 133 -4.33 11.90 -3.44
C TRP A 133 -5.65 12.02 -2.65
N CYS A 134 -6.01 11.05 -1.81
CA CYS A 134 -7.26 11.07 -1.05
C CYS A 134 -7.19 12.06 0.12
N ARG A 135 -8.08 13.06 0.14
CA ARG A 135 -8.19 14.06 1.22
C ARG A 135 -8.46 13.42 2.58
N HIS A 136 -9.38 12.45 2.65
CA HIS A 136 -9.69 11.77 3.92
C HIS A 136 -8.50 10.98 4.47
N CYS A 137 -7.67 10.38 3.62
CA CYS A 137 -6.43 9.71 4.05
C CYS A 137 -5.41 10.72 4.60
N LYS A 138 -5.27 11.88 3.95
CA LYS A 138 -4.37 12.95 4.42
C LYS A 138 -4.79 13.46 5.81
N ASN A 139 -6.09 13.61 6.05
CA ASN A 139 -6.62 14.00 7.36
C ASN A 139 -6.44 12.91 8.42
N LEU A 140 -6.58 11.63 8.04
CA LEU A 140 -6.40 10.50 8.95
C LEU A 140 -4.93 10.26 9.32
N LYS A 141 -3.99 10.55 8.42
CA LYS A 141 -2.56 10.29 8.61
C LYS A 141 -2.01 10.71 10.00
N PRO A 142 -2.18 11.95 10.49
CA PRO A 142 -1.68 12.33 11.82
C PRO A 142 -2.32 11.52 12.94
N ILE A 143 -3.62 11.24 12.86
CA ILE A 143 -4.35 10.41 13.84
C ILE A 143 -3.85 8.97 13.80
N TRP A 144 -3.59 8.42 12.61
CA TRP A 144 -3.07 7.06 12.42
C TRP A 144 -1.65 6.89 12.96
N ASP A 145 -0.79 7.90 12.75
CA ASP A 145 0.55 7.91 13.34
C ASP A 145 0.48 8.08 14.88
N ASN A 146 -0.50 8.82 15.41
CA ASN A 146 -0.74 8.87 16.87
C ASN A 146 -1.21 7.52 17.41
N LEU A 147 -2.11 6.83 16.71
CA LEU A 147 -2.56 5.48 17.06
C LEU A 147 -1.38 4.51 17.15
N ALA A 148 -0.48 4.53 16.17
CA ALA A 148 0.74 3.72 16.18
C ALA A 148 1.59 4.01 17.43
N ARG A 149 1.78 5.29 17.78
CA ARG A 149 2.54 5.69 18.97
C ARG A 149 1.85 5.27 20.27
N SER A 150 0.52 5.34 20.34
CA SER A 150 -0.25 4.89 21.50
C SER A 150 -0.05 3.42 21.82
N PHE A 151 0.35 2.59 20.85
CA PHE A 151 0.67 1.18 21.06
C PHE A 151 2.17 0.86 21.04
N SER A 152 3.04 1.87 21.10
CA SER A 152 4.51 1.71 21.09
C SER A 152 5.02 0.76 22.19
N GLY A 153 4.43 0.80 23.39
CA GLY A 153 4.74 -0.11 24.50
C GLY A 153 4.34 -1.58 24.27
N SER A 154 3.65 -1.88 23.17
CA SER A 154 3.19 -3.23 22.79
C SER A 154 3.50 -3.59 21.32
N HIS A 155 4.52 -2.97 20.72
CA HIS A 155 4.95 -3.20 19.33
C HIS A 155 5.28 -4.67 18.95
N GLU A 156 5.60 -5.51 19.94
CA GLU A 156 5.77 -6.96 19.73
C GLU A 156 4.44 -7.69 19.53
N LYS A 157 3.33 -7.12 20.00
CA LYS A 157 2.00 -7.74 20.04
C LYS A 157 1.01 -7.14 19.06
N VAL A 158 1.12 -5.85 18.77
CA VAL A 158 0.26 -5.14 17.81
C VAL A 158 1.09 -4.31 16.84
N LEU A 159 0.67 -4.31 15.59
CA LEU A 159 1.26 -3.51 14.52
C LEU A 159 0.19 -2.58 13.94
N ILE A 160 0.46 -1.28 13.96
CA ILE A 160 -0.32 -0.28 13.22
C ILE A 160 0.45 0.06 11.95
N ALA A 161 -0.13 -0.27 10.80
CA ALA A 161 0.51 -0.16 9.50
C ALA A 161 -0.32 0.68 8.53
N LYS A 162 0.33 1.18 7.49
CA LYS A 162 -0.30 1.82 6.33
C LYS A 162 0.20 1.17 5.06
N PHE A 163 -0.66 1.13 4.05
CA PHE A 163 -0.43 0.46 2.78
C PHE A 163 -0.94 1.34 1.65
N ASP A 164 -0.03 1.79 0.78
CA ASP A 164 -0.41 2.54 -0.42
C ASP A 164 -0.96 1.57 -1.48
N ALA A 165 -2.29 1.50 -1.58
CA ALA A 165 -2.96 0.60 -2.51
C ALA A 165 -2.94 1.10 -3.97
N THR A 166 -2.35 2.28 -4.24
CA THR A 166 -2.14 2.79 -5.59
C THR A 166 -0.80 2.32 -6.17
N GLU A 167 0.19 2.10 -5.31
CA GLU A 167 1.52 1.63 -5.69
C GLU A 167 1.82 0.17 -5.33
N ASN A 168 0.90 -0.49 -4.62
CA ASN A 168 1.03 -1.89 -4.21
C ASN A 168 -0.26 -2.67 -4.51
N ASP A 169 -0.13 -3.84 -5.14
CA ASP A 169 -1.26 -4.76 -5.32
C ASP A 169 -1.65 -5.36 -3.97
N ILE A 170 -2.96 -5.44 -3.68
CA ILE A 170 -3.47 -6.10 -2.49
C ILE A 170 -3.19 -7.61 -2.58
N PRO A 171 -2.48 -8.22 -1.61
CA PRO A 171 -2.15 -9.64 -1.67
C PRO A 171 -3.40 -10.50 -1.64
N SER A 172 -3.52 -11.41 -2.60
CA SER A 172 -4.70 -12.29 -2.75
C SER A 172 -4.94 -13.20 -1.53
N SER A 173 -3.90 -13.45 -0.73
CA SER A 173 -3.97 -14.21 0.52
C SER A 173 -4.76 -13.52 1.63
N SER A 174 -4.97 -12.20 1.53
CA SER A 174 -5.70 -11.42 2.52
C SER A 174 -7.22 -11.46 2.34
N ASN A 175 -7.70 -11.84 1.15
CA ASN A 175 -9.10 -11.68 0.74
C ASN A 175 -9.65 -10.25 0.95
N ILE A 176 -8.79 -9.25 1.08
CA ILE A 176 -9.19 -7.86 1.26
C ILE A 176 -9.61 -7.29 -0.10
N VAL A 177 -10.78 -6.66 -0.11
CA VAL A 177 -11.24 -5.85 -1.22
C VAL A 177 -11.26 -4.39 -0.76
N VAL A 178 -10.50 -3.55 -1.45
CA VAL A 178 -10.46 -2.10 -1.21
C VAL A 178 -11.38 -1.44 -2.22
N GLN A 179 -12.56 -0.99 -1.77
CA GLN A 179 -13.56 -0.33 -2.63
C GLN A 179 -13.43 1.20 -2.61
N GLY A 180 -12.78 1.76 -1.59
CA GLY A 180 -12.61 3.19 -1.40
C GLY A 180 -11.51 3.50 -0.39
N TYR A 181 -11.19 4.78 -0.24
CA TYR A 181 -10.06 5.22 0.59
C TYR A 181 -10.49 6.24 1.66
N PRO A 182 -10.01 6.11 2.91
CA PRO A 182 -9.25 4.97 3.44
C PRO A 182 -10.16 3.75 3.66
N THR A 183 -9.59 2.55 3.51
CA THR A 183 -10.18 1.29 3.97
C THR A 183 -9.35 0.79 5.16
N LEU A 184 -9.99 0.53 6.30
CA LEU A 184 -9.32 0.16 7.54
C LEU A 184 -9.66 -1.30 7.89
N LYS A 185 -8.63 -2.15 8.03
CA LYS A 185 -8.81 -3.59 8.27
C LYS A 185 -7.94 -4.07 9.43
N PHE A 186 -8.54 -4.78 10.38
CA PHE A 186 -7.85 -5.32 11.55
C PHE A 186 -7.83 -6.84 11.55
N LYS A 187 -6.64 -7.42 11.70
CA LYS A 187 -6.44 -8.87 11.85
C LYS A 187 -6.02 -9.19 13.28
N PRO A 188 -6.86 -9.85 14.08
CA PRO A 188 -6.48 -10.32 15.41
C PRO A 188 -5.39 -11.41 15.35
N ALA A 189 -4.52 -11.48 16.36
CA ALA A 189 -3.54 -12.56 16.51
C ALA A 189 -4.21 -13.94 16.48
N GLY A 190 -3.55 -14.92 15.84
CA GLY A 190 -4.08 -16.27 15.64
C GLY A 190 -5.13 -16.41 14.53
N SER A 191 -5.75 -15.32 14.07
CA SER A 191 -6.65 -15.32 12.90
C SER A 191 -5.89 -14.97 11.62
N LYS A 192 -6.39 -15.44 10.47
CA LYS A 192 -6.03 -14.92 9.14
C LYS A 192 -7.08 -13.98 8.56
N GLU A 193 -8.26 -13.96 9.16
CA GLU A 193 -9.38 -13.13 8.73
C GLU A 193 -9.22 -11.71 9.24
N PHE A 194 -9.53 -10.76 8.36
CA PHE A 194 -9.60 -9.35 8.69
C PHE A 194 -11.02 -8.96 9.08
N ILE A 195 -11.11 -8.05 10.03
CA ILE A 195 -12.31 -7.39 10.51
C ILE A 195 -12.33 -5.99 9.92
N ASP A 196 -13.48 -5.59 9.40
CA ASP A 196 -13.70 -4.28 8.83
C ASP A 196 -13.90 -3.25 9.94
N TYR A 197 -13.31 -2.08 9.77
CA TYR A 197 -13.52 -0.95 10.66
C TYR A 197 -14.35 0.12 9.94
N GLU A 198 -15.53 0.39 10.49
CA GLU A 198 -16.53 1.30 9.92
C GLU A 198 -16.95 2.42 10.90
N ASP A 199 -16.28 2.52 12.05
CA ASP A 199 -16.57 3.52 13.09
C ASP A 199 -15.85 4.86 12.82
N GLU A 200 -15.99 5.80 13.75
CA GLU A 200 -15.41 7.15 13.70
C GLU A 200 -13.88 7.15 13.71
N ARG A 201 -13.26 7.88 12.79
CA ARG A 201 -11.79 7.85 12.60
C ARG A 201 -11.04 8.79 13.55
N GLU A 202 -11.57 9.00 14.74
CA GLU A 202 -10.94 9.73 15.83
C GLU A 202 -10.01 8.81 16.64
N LEU A 203 -9.00 9.40 17.30
CA LEU A 203 -7.97 8.62 17.99
C LEU A 203 -8.56 7.69 19.06
N ASP A 204 -9.49 8.18 19.87
CA ASP A 204 -10.06 7.42 20.97
C ASP A 204 -10.93 6.25 20.48
N ALA A 205 -11.70 6.45 19.41
CA ALA A 205 -12.49 5.40 18.78
C ALA A 205 -11.59 4.30 18.16
N LEU A 206 -10.50 4.69 17.51
CA LEU A 206 -9.51 3.75 16.97
C LEU A 206 -8.80 2.96 18.07
N ILE A 207 -8.40 3.61 19.16
CA ILE A 207 -7.82 2.95 20.33
C ILE A 207 -8.81 1.94 20.93
N ALA A 208 -10.05 2.37 21.18
CA ALA A 208 -11.09 1.52 21.75
C ALA A 208 -11.32 0.28 20.88
N PHE A 209 -11.33 0.44 19.56
CA PHE A 209 -11.48 -0.67 18.63
C PHE A 209 -10.32 -1.66 18.69
N VAL A 210 -9.07 -1.18 18.70
CA VAL A 210 -7.88 -2.05 18.81
C VAL A 210 -7.91 -2.81 20.13
N GLU A 211 -8.19 -2.15 21.26
CA GLU A 211 -8.26 -2.81 22.55
C GLU A 211 -9.40 -3.83 22.66
N LYS A 212 -10.53 -3.56 22.00
CA LYS A 212 -11.69 -4.45 21.96
C LYS A 212 -11.43 -5.72 21.16
N HIS A 213 -10.78 -5.61 20.00
CA HIS A 213 -10.60 -6.74 19.07
C HIS A 213 -9.23 -7.42 19.17
N SER A 214 -8.29 -6.85 19.93
CA SER A 214 -6.96 -7.43 20.15
C SER A 214 -7.06 -8.79 20.85
N ALA A 215 -6.51 -9.81 20.21
CA ALA A 215 -6.34 -11.12 20.82
C ALA A 215 -5.20 -11.11 21.86
N ASN A 216 -4.22 -10.23 21.71
CA ASN A 216 -3.11 -10.07 22.65
C ASN A 216 -3.41 -9.18 23.86
N LYS A 217 -4.64 -8.65 23.96
CA LYS A 217 -5.12 -7.77 25.05
C LYS A 217 -4.21 -6.55 25.25
N VAL A 218 -3.81 -5.91 24.15
CA VAL A 218 -2.96 -4.72 24.20
C VAL A 218 -3.72 -3.55 24.82
N LYS A 219 -2.97 -2.62 25.41
CA LYS A 219 -3.49 -1.38 25.98
C LYS A 219 -2.70 -0.19 25.47
N ALA A 220 -3.41 0.89 25.15
CA ALA A 220 -2.78 2.13 24.75
C ALA A 220 -2.02 2.76 25.94
N VAL A 221 -0.87 3.33 25.66
CA VAL A 221 -0.15 4.20 26.59
C VAL A 221 -0.51 5.65 26.29
N LYS A 222 -0.52 6.50 27.33
CA LYS A 222 -0.63 7.94 27.12
C LYS A 222 0.65 8.40 26.42
N VAL A 223 0.48 8.97 25.23
CA VAL A 223 1.57 9.59 24.48
C VAL A 223 1.37 11.09 24.57
N ASP A 224 2.43 11.82 24.89
CA ASP A 224 2.43 13.28 24.70
C ASP A 224 2.39 13.53 23.19
N ILE A 225 1.20 13.81 22.68
CA ILE A 225 0.98 14.11 21.27
C ILE A 225 1.56 15.51 21.02
N PRO A 226 2.56 15.68 20.13
CA PRO A 226 2.95 17.00 19.65
C PRO A 226 1.69 17.67 19.09
N GLU A 227 1.39 18.88 19.54
CA GLU A 227 0.24 19.65 19.04
C GLU A 227 0.22 19.63 17.52
N ALA A 228 -0.97 19.38 16.97
CA ALA A 228 -1.19 19.46 15.54
C ALA A 228 -0.82 20.86 15.07
N VAL A 229 0.01 20.98 14.04
CA VAL A 229 0.33 22.27 13.44
C VAL A 229 -0.94 22.76 12.75
N GLU A 230 -1.60 23.76 13.33
CA GLU A 230 -2.71 24.45 12.69
C GLU A 230 -2.22 25.25 11.47
N GLY A 231 -2.95 25.11 10.37
CA GLY A 231 -2.90 26.00 9.20
C GLY A 231 -3.26 25.25 7.92
N GLY A 232 -4.35 25.54 7.20
CA GLY A 232 -5.48 26.47 7.32
C GLY A 232 -6.52 25.98 6.28
N ASP A 233 -7.82 26.11 6.48
CA ASP A 233 -8.63 27.31 6.23
C ASP A 233 -9.96 27.14 6.98
N GLY A 234 -10.46 28.25 7.51
CA GLY A 234 -11.52 28.33 8.51
C GLY A 234 -12.94 28.38 7.97
N SER A 235 -13.81 28.89 8.84
CA SER A 235 -15.28 28.80 8.89
C SER A 235 -15.77 27.41 9.33
N ASP A 236 -16.52 27.23 10.42
CA ASP A 236 -17.13 28.17 11.35
C ASP A 236 -17.30 27.49 12.71
N GLN A 237 -17.27 28.30 13.77
CA GLN A 237 -17.64 27.88 15.12
C GLN A 237 -19.10 27.42 15.14
N ILE A 238 -19.39 26.24 15.68
CA ILE A 238 -20.66 26.02 16.37
C ILE A 238 -20.36 25.32 17.69
N VAL A 239 -20.46 26.11 18.74
CA VAL A 239 -20.50 25.70 20.14
C VAL A 239 -21.87 25.05 20.35
N LEU A 240 -21.90 23.78 20.74
CA LEU A 240 -23.10 23.11 21.25
C LEU A 240 -22.99 23.04 22.77
N ASP A 241 -23.74 23.89 23.46
CA ASP A 241 -24.76 23.43 24.41
C ASP A 241 -25.54 24.60 25.00
N SER A 242 -26.87 24.56 24.86
CA SER A 242 -27.83 24.43 25.96
C SER A 242 -29.20 25.02 25.60
N ASP A 243 -30.16 24.11 25.51
CA ASP A 243 -31.55 24.17 25.99
C ASP A 243 -32.47 25.39 25.77
N GLU A 244 -33.66 25.00 25.34
CA GLU A 244 -35.00 25.56 25.58
C GLU A 244 -35.60 26.62 24.64
N ALA A 245 -36.51 26.07 23.82
CA ALA A 245 -37.93 26.45 23.68
C ALA A 245 -38.32 27.47 22.61
N GLU A 246 -39.16 26.98 21.70
CA GLU A 246 -39.92 27.71 20.66
C GLU A 246 -40.91 28.72 21.27
N PRO A 247 -41.43 29.66 20.44
CA PRO A 247 -42.71 29.34 19.78
C PRO A 247 -42.81 29.75 18.29
N GLU A 248 -43.48 28.87 17.54
CA GLU A 248 -44.46 28.97 16.43
C GLU A 248 -44.50 30.20 15.46
N PRO A 249 -44.93 29.98 14.19
CA PRO A 249 -44.79 30.91 13.07
C PRO A 249 -46.05 31.76 12.79
N GLU A 250 -45.87 32.92 12.16
CA GLU A 250 -46.93 33.67 11.46
C GLU A 250 -46.48 34.07 10.04
N ASP A 251 -47.08 33.37 9.08
CA ASP A 251 -47.74 33.83 7.84
C ASP A 251 -47.13 34.85 6.85
N GLU A 252 -47.31 34.45 5.58
CA GLU A 252 -47.75 35.23 4.43
C GLU A 252 -46.73 35.96 3.51
N ASP A 253 -46.47 35.26 2.38
CA ASP A 253 -46.94 35.63 1.03
C ASP A 253 -45.98 36.31 0.01
N LYS A 254 -45.98 35.69 -1.19
CA LYS A 254 -45.84 36.22 -2.57
C LYS A 254 -44.54 36.00 -3.36
N ASP A 255 -44.66 35.05 -4.29
CA ASP A 255 -44.48 35.20 -5.75
C ASP A 255 -43.31 36.03 -6.28
N ALA A 256 -42.37 35.35 -6.96
CA ALA A 256 -41.80 35.84 -8.21
C ALA A 256 -41.19 34.69 -9.03
N GLU A 257 -41.55 34.71 -10.30
CA GLU A 257 -41.25 33.77 -11.40
C GLU A 257 -39.75 33.47 -11.58
N HIS A 258 -39.45 32.22 -11.94
CA HIS A 258 -38.16 31.80 -12.49
C HIS A 258 -38.36 31.58 -13.99
N ASP A 259 -37.76 32.46 -14.79
CA ASP A 259 -37.71 32.36 -16.26
C ASP A 259 -36.31 31.87 -16.66
N GLU A 260 -36.27 30.89 -17.56
CA GLU A 260 -35.07 30.24 -18.08
C GLU A 260 -34.33 31.12 -19.09
N LEU A 261 -32.99 31.12 -19.03
CA LEU A 261 -32.08 31.10 -20.19
C LEU A 261 -30.78 30.38 -19.84
#